data_AF-A0A1G2Y8H5-F1
#
_entry.id   AF-A0A1G2Y8H5-F1
#
_cell.length_a   1.000
_cell.length_b   1.000
_cell.length_c   1.000
_cell.angle_alpha   90.00
_cell.angle_beta   90.00
_cell.angle_gamma   90.00
#
_symmetry.space_group_name_H-M   'P 1'
#
loop_
_entity.id
_entity.type
_entity.pdbx_description
1 polymer ?
#
loop_
_entity_poly.entity_id
_entity_poly.type
_entity_poly.pdbx_seq_one_letter_code
_entity_poly.pdbx_strand_id
1 'polypeptide(L)'
;MKSERRHELQTNELADWMGNLPQWFEENKFNVLIGAVMVVIIAVSFYLWSSRNDYSVSREQYEFTSLAGQVQISKLQAASAKSEAGASTDAIRSAAEKLQGISGKLDSDESQAMALIESANANRAQAHFMAGADEKAIQYQMEKAKKSYQQALDKASKSVQVASLATFGLGITEEEQGNYENARKHYNKIAHDPNYAGTVGAPLAATRLATLTDYKGNFVFVDAPKAPAQTMPTPEPQTAPAAPAAPNAPAKK
;
A
#
# COMPACT_ATOMS: atom_id res chain seq x y z
N MET A 1 61.90 -52.71 -7.16
CA MET A 1 60.88 -51.74 -6.71
C MET A 1 59.55 -52.10 -7.38
N LYS A 2 58.55 -52.46 -6.56
CA LYS A 2 57.10 -52.20 -6.73
C LYS A 2 56.45 -52.50 -8.10
N SER A 3 55.82 -53.68 -8.25
CA SER A 3 54.77 -53.88 -9.28
C SER A 3 53.77 -55.00 -9.00
N GLU A 4 53.51 -55.40 -7.74
CA GLU A 4 52.67 -56.58 -7.43
C GLU A 4 51.48 -56.31 -6.49
N ARG A 5 51.06 -55.05 -6.29
CA ARG A 5 49.89 -54.74 -5.42
C ARG A 5 49.03 -53.58 -5.95
N ARG A 6 48.33 -53.78 -7.08
CA ARG A 6 47.33 -52.81 -7.60
C ARG A 6 46.10 -53.43 -8.29
N HIS A 7 45.80 -54.71 -8.03
CA HIS A 7 44.57 -55.33 -8.54
C HIS A 7 43.84 -56.09 -7.43
N GLU A 8 43.67 -55.44 -6.28
CA GLU A 8 42.54 -55.80 -5.42
C GLU A 8 41.33 -55.07 -5.99
N LEU A 9 40.46 -55.91 -6.53
CA LEU A 9 39.22 -55.59 -7.19
C LEU A 9 38.47 -54.56 -6.34
N GLN A 10 38.17 -53.41 -6.95
CA GLN A 10 36.91 -52.73 -6.68
C GLN A 10 35.80 -53.71 -7.08
N THR A 11 35.58 -54.76 -6.28
CA THR A 11 34.34 -55.50 -6.31
C THR A 11 33.28 -54.48 -5.98
N ASN A 12 32.50 -54.22 -7.01
CA ASN A 12 31.50 -53.19 -7.08
C ASN A 12 30.45 -53.47 -6.00
N GLU A 13 30.63 -52.90 -4.80
CA GLU A 13 29.72 -53.08 -3.66
C GLU A 13 28.27 -52.71 -4.03
N LEU A 14 28.11 -51.83 -5.03
CA LEU A 14 26.81 -51.50 -5.59
C LEU A 14 26.18 -52.65 -6.39
N ALA A 15 26.98 -53.44 -7.10
CA ALA A 15 26.50 -54.60 -7.86
C ALA A 15 26.12 -55.76 -6.93
N ASP A 16 26.87 -55.95 -5.84
CA ASP A 16 26.56 -56.96 -4.81
C ASP A 16 25.32 -56.53 -3.99
N TRP A 17 25.18 -55.23 -3.72
CA TRP A 17 23.97 -54.65 -3.12
C TRP A 17 22.74 -54.78 -4.05
N MET A 18 22.88 -54.48 -5.34
CA MET A 18 21.79 -54.66 -6.31
C MET A 18 21.40 -56.13 -6.52
N GLY A 19 22.34 -57.06 -6.39
CA GLY A 19 22.09 -58.50 -6.50
C GLY A 19 21.25 -59.05 -5.34
N ASN A 20 21.44 -58.53 -4.12
CA ASN A 20 20.76 -58.98 -2.91
C ASN A 20 19.47 -58.18 -2.57
N LEU A 21 19.25 -57.07 -3.25
CA LEU A 21 18.07 -56.21 -3.12
C LEU A 21 16.73 -56.94 -3.27
N PRO A 22 16.53 -57.87 -4.22
CA PRO A 22 15.27 -58.59 -4.40
C PRO A 22 14.93 -59.49 -3.20
N GLN A 23 15.94 -60.17 -2.65
CA GLN A 23 15.78 -61.06 -1.49
C GLN A 23 15.49 -60.28 -0.20
N TRP A 24 16.19 -59.16 0.00
CA TRP A 24 15.92 -58.27 1.12
C TRP A 24 14.52 -57.65 1.05
N PHE A 25 14.06 -57.30 -0.16
CA PHE A 25 12.70 -56.81 -0.35
C PHE A 25 11.67 -57.89 -0.04
N GLU A 26 11.94 -59.15 -0.39
CA GLU A 26 11.09 -60.29 -0.10
C GLU A 26 10.92 -60.56 1.41
N GLU A 27 12.00 -60.43 2.19
CA GLU A 27 11.97 -60.61 3.65
C GLU A 27 11.32 -59.43 4.38
N ASN A 28 11.48 -58.21 3.86
CA ASN A 28 11.04 -56.98 4.54
C ASN A 28 9.81 -56.31 3.91
N LYS A 29 9.06 -56.99 3.02
CA LYS A 29 7.90 -56.42 2.30
C LYS A 29 6.93 -55.68 3.21
N PHE A 30 6.64 -56.24 4.39
CA PHE A 30 5.68 -55.65 5.33
C PHE A 30 6.19 -54.33 5.93
N ASN A 31 7.47 -54.27 6.31
CA ASN A 31 8.10 -53.06 6.84
C ASN A 31 8.28 -51.98 5.76
N VAL A 32 8.60 -52.39 4.53
CA VAL A 32 8.70 -51.48 3.38
C VAL A 32 7.34 -50.90 3.01
N LEU A 33 6.27 -51.71 3.03
CA LEU A 33 4.90 -51.26 2.80
C LEU A 33 4.47 -50.23 3.85
N ILE A 34 4.72 -50.50 5.14
CA ILE A 34 4.41 -49.55 6.22
C ILE A 34 5.20 -48.25 6.06
N GLY A 35 6.49 -48.33 5.74
CA GLY A 35 7.32 -47.15 5.48
C GLY A 35 6.80 -46.30 4.32
N ALA A 36 6.41 -46.94 3.22
CA ALA A 36 5.83 -46.26 2.06
C ALA A 36 4.50 -45.57 2.40
N VAL A 37 3.62 -46.23 3.15
CA VAL A 37 2.34 -45.65 3.58
C VAL A 37 2.56 -44.44 4.49
N MET A 38 3.51 -44.51 5.43
CA MET A 38 3.87 -43.38 6.30
C MET A 38 4.36 -42.17 5.50
N VAL A 39 5.21 -42.38 4.50
CA VAL A 39 5.70 -41.29 3.62
C VAL A 39 4.54 -40.66 2.85
N VAL A 40 3.62 -41.46 2.33
CA VAL A 40 2.42 -40.95 1.64
C VAL A 40 1.53 -40.14 2.60
N ILE A 41 1.31 -40.63 3.81
CA ILE A 41 0.51 -39.90 4.82
C ILE A 41 1.17 -38.57 5.18
N ILE A 42 2.49 -38.54 5.36
CA ILE A 42 3.24 -37.30 5.64
C ILE A 42 3.13 -36.35 4.45
N ALA A 43 3.31 -36.82 3.22
CA ALA A 43 3.21 -36.00 2.02
C ALA A 43 1.79 -35.44 1.82
N VAL A 44 0.76 -36.25 2.03
CA VAL A 44 -0.64 -35.83 1.94
C VAL A 44 -0.99 -34.83 3.05
N SER A 45 -0.52 -35.08 4.27
CA SER A 45 -0.73 -34.16 5.40
C SER A 45 -0.05 -32.82 5.16
N PHE A 46 1.19 -32.84 4.65
CA PHE A 46 1.93 -31.64 4.27
C PHE A 46 1.25 -30.89 3.12
N TYR A 47 0.78 -31.61 2.09
CA TYR A 47 0.05 -31.02 0.96
C TYR A 47 -1.27 -30.39 1.40
N LEU A 48 -2.06 -31.06 2.24
CA LEU A 48 -3.32 -30.52 2.75
C LEU A 48 -3.10 -29.33 3.70
N TRP A 49 -2.01 -29.33 4.47
CA TRP A 49 -1.62 -28.21 5.33
C TRP A 49 -1.15 -27.00 4.50
N SER A 50 -0.26 -27.22 3.54
CA SER A 50 0.21 -26.19 2.59
C SER A 50 -0.94 -25.61 1.76
N SER A 51 -1.79 -26.47 1.20
CA SER A 51 -2.91 -26.03 0.37
C SER A 51 -3.94 -25.22 1.16
N ARG A 52 -4.19 -25.53 2.44
CA ARG A 52 -5.09 -24.72 3.28
C ARG A 52 -4.50 -23.38 3.69
N ASN A 53 -3.18 -23.28 3.77
CA ASN A 53 -2.50 -22.05 4.18
C ASN A 53 -2.48 -20.98 3.06
N ASP A 54 -2.49 -21.39 1.79
CA ASP A 54 -2.38 -20.45 0.65
C ASP A 54 -3.67 -19.67 0.34
N TYR A 55 -4.86 -20.19 0.71
CA TYR A 55 -6.14 -19.55 0.36
C TYR A 55 -6.57 -18.39 1.29
N SER A 56 -6.13 -18.34 2.55
CA SER A 56 -6.50 -17.26 3.48
C SER A 56 -5.62 -16.01 3.32
N VAL A 57 -4.33 -16.21 3.05
CA VAL A 57 -3.29 -15.17 2.91
C VAL A 57 -3.62 -14.15 1.81
N SER A 58 -4.21 -14.62 0.72
CA SER A 58 -4.54 -13.77 -0.41
C SER A 58 -5.65 -12.76 -0.09
N ARG A 59 -6.68 -13.16 0.67
CA ARG A 59 -7.89 -12.34 0.87
C ARG A 59 -7.57 -11.02 1.58
N GLU A 60 -6.76 -11.09 2.63
CA GLU A 60 -6.44 -9.92 3.43
C GLU A 60 -5.51 -8.98 2.66
N GLN A 61 -4.52 -9.50 1.94
CA GLN A 61 -3.68 -8.67 1.08
C GLN A 61 -4.49 -7.95 -0.02
N TYR A 62 -5.49 -8.61 -0.59
CA TYR A 62 -6.44 -7.97 -1.51
C TYR A 62 -7.26 -6.89 -0.82
N GLU A 63 -7.78 -7.16 0.39
CA GLU A 63 -8.53 -6.19 1.17
C GLU A 63 -7.68 -4.95 1.48
N PHE A 64 -6.43 -5.14 1.95
CA PHE A 64 -5.47 -4.07 2.18
C PHE A 64 -5.26 -3.22 0.92
N THR A 65 -4.97 -3.86 -0.21
CA THR A 65 -4.72 -3.18 -1.49
C THR A 65 -5.95 -2.39 -1.94
N SER A 66 -7.14 -2.97 -1.79
CA SER A 66 -8.41 -2.32 -2.14
C SER A 66 -8.69 -1.09 -1.27
N LEU A 67 -8.43 -1.18 0.04
CA LEU A 67 -8.64 -0.09 0.99
C LEU A 67 -7.64 1.04 0.75
N ALA A 68 -6.37 0.72 0.50
CA ALA A 68 -5.36 1.70 0.13
C ALA A 68 -5.75 2.46 -1.15
N GLY A 69 -6.26 1.74 -2.16
CA GLY A 69 -6.80 2.36 -3.38
C GLY A 69 -8.01 3.25 -3.11
N GLN A 70 -8.95 2.81 -2.26
CA GLN A 70 -10.13 3.58 -1.88
C GLN A 70 -9.74 4.91 -1.21
N VAL A 71 -8.75 4.91 -0.31
CA VAL A 71 -8.24 6.13 0.33
C VAL A 71 -7.80 7.15 -0.72
N GLN A 72 -7.07 6.73 -1.75
CA GLN A 72 -6.58 7.66 -2.79
C GLN A 72 -7.72 8.25 -3.62
N ILE A 73 -8.71 7.43 -3.98
CA ILE A 73 -9.90 7.90 -4.73
C ILE A 73 -10.70 8.89 -3.88
N SER A 74 -10.93 8.57 -2.59
CA SER A 74 -11.69 9.45 -1.70
C SER A 74 -10.95 10.76 -1.40
N LYS A 75 -9.61 10.77 -1.33
CA LYS A 75 -8.80 12.01 -1.25
C LYS A 75 -9.01 12.89 -2.48
N LEU A 76 -8.97 12.31 -3.68
CA LEU A 76 -9.18 13.05 -4.92
C LEU A 76 -10.60 13.65 -4.99
N GLN A 77 -11.60 12.86 -4.60
CA GLN A 77 -12.98 13.33 -4.51
C GLN A 77 -13.13 14.48 -3.52
N ALA A 78 -12.58 14.34 -2.31
CA ALA A 78 -12.59 15.37 -1.28
C ALA A 78 -11.93 16.68 -1.75
N ALA A 79 -10.81 16.60 -2.48
CA ALA A 79 -10.12 17.76 -3.03
C ALA A 79 -10.92 18.46 -4.15
N SER A 80 -11.70 17.71 -4.93
CA SER A 80 -12.49 18.24 -6.05
C SER A 80 -13.87 18.80 -5.64
N ALA A 81 -14.40 18.38 -4.49
CA ALA A 81 -15.79 18.62 -4.12
C ALA A 81 -15.99 20.02 -3.53
N LYS A 82 -16.72 20.88 -4.26
CA LYS A 82 -17.23 22.17 -3.71
C LYS A 82 -18.43 22.01 -2.76
N SER A 83 -19.08 20.83 -2.67
CA SER A 83 -20.29 20.63 -1.84
C SER A 83 -20.48 19.25 -1.21
N GLU A 84 -19.68 18.22 -1.55
CA GLU A 84 -19.82 16.84 -1.02
C GLU A 84 -18.65 16.39 -0.13
N ALA A 85 -17.84 17.35 0.37
CA ALA A 85 -16.64 17.06 1.16
C ALA A 85 -16.91 16.12 2.36
N GLY A 86 -18.08 16.25 3.00
CA GLY A 86 -18.48 15.40 4.13
C GLY A 86 -18.50 13.89 3.81
N ALA A 87 -19.16 13.49 2.72
CA ALA A 87 -19.25 12.07 2.34
C ALA A 87 -17.88 11.48 1.98
N SER A 88 -17.03 12.26 1.31
CA SER A 88 -15.65 11.85 1.01
C SER A 88 -14.80 11.73 2.28
N THR A 89 -14.94 12.65 3.25
CA THR A 89 -14.23 12.55 4.54
C THR A 89 -14.65 11.34 5.35
N ASP A 90 -15.93 10.97 5.34
CA ASP A 90 -16.42 9.74 5.99
C ASP A 90 -15.88 8.48 5.33
N ALA A 91 -15.77 8.47 3.99
CA ALA A 91 -15.15 7.37 3.27
C ALA A 91 -13.67 7.20 3.64
N ILE A 92 -12.92 8.31 3.74
CA ILE A 92 -11.51 8.29 4.20
C ILE A 92 -11.43 7.74 5.62
N ARG A 93 -12.29 8.22 6.54
CA ARG A 93 -12.34 7.75 7.94
C ARG A 93 -12.61 6.25 8.02
N SER A 94 -13.62 5.78 7.28
CA SER A 94 -13.99 4.36 7.26
C SER A 94 -12.85 3.50 6.73
N ALA A 95 -12.17 3.94 5.66
CA ALA A 95 -11.02 3.23 5.14
C ALA A 95 -9.86 3.21 6.15
N ALA A 96 -9.60 4.30 6.87
CA ALA A 96 -8.58 4.36 7.92
C ALA A 96 -8.83 3.36 9.06
N GLU A 97 -10.08 3.26 9.53
CA GLU A 97 -10.51 2.31 10.57
C GLU A 97 -10.38 0.86 10.08
N LYS A 98 -10.79 0.58 8.83
CA LYS A 98 -10.63 -0.74 8.23
C LYS A 98 -9.17 -1.12 8.10
N LEU A 99 -8.32 -0.24 7.56
CA LEU A 99 -6.86 -0.45 7.44
C LEU A 99 -6.20 -0.78 8.78
N GLN A 100 -6.63 -0.11 9.85
CA GLN A 100 -6.18 -0.45 11.21
C GLN A 100 -6.72 -1.81 11.69
N GLY A 101 -7.95 -2.16 11.36
CA GLY A 101 -8.56 -3.45 11.73
C GLY A 101 -7.96 -4.66 10.99
N ILE A 102 -7.60 -4.51 9.72
CA ILE A 102 -6.90 -5.56 8.95
C ILE A 102 -5.42 -5.68 9.34
N SER A 103 -4.79 -4.62 9.86
CA SER A 103 -3.34 -4.68 10.15
C SER A 103 -2.95 -5.84 11.07
N GLY A 104 -3.80 -6.23 12.03
CA GLY A 104 -3.52 -7.36 12.93
C GLY A 104 -3.71 -8.75 12.32
N LYS A 105 -4.22 -8.83 11.08
CA LYS A 105 -4.53 -10.08 10.40
C LYS A 105 -3.46 -10.45 9.36
N LEU A 106 -2.83 -9.44 8.76
CA LEU A 106 -1.78 -9.61 7.75
C LEU A 106 -0.59 -10.44 8.26
N ASP A 107 -0.03 -11.28 7.40
CA ASP A 107 0.91 -12.35 7.78
C ASP A 107 2.29 -11.88 8.22
N SER A 108 2.74 -10.73 7.71
CA SER A 108 4.08 -10.22 7.99
C SER A 108 4.03 -8.91 8.75
N ASP A 109 4.90 -8.74 9.75
CA ASP A 109 5.01 -7.48 10.51
C ASP A 109 5.18 -6.26 9.59
N GLU A 110 5.85 -6.43 8.45
CA GLU A 110 5.99 -5.42 7.40
C GLU A 110 4.64 -5.05 6.77
N SER A 111 3.83 -6.03 6.37
CA SER A 111 2.47 -5.80 5.87
C SER A 111 1.57 -5.18 6.94
N GLN A 112 1.66 -5.63 8.20
CA GLN A 112 0.95 -5.03 9.33
C GLN A 112 1.32 -3.55 9.49
N ALA A 113 2.62 -3.24 9.44
CA ALA A 113 3.14 -1.88 9.54
C ALA A 113 2.71 -1.02 8.34
N MET A 114 2.69 -1.55 7.12
CA MET A 114 2.20 -0.82 5.94
C MET A 114 0.70 -0.50 6.04
N ALA A 115 -0.13 -1.42 6.53
CA ALA A 115 -1.54 -1.14 6.80
C ALA A 115 -1.73 -0.03 7.84
N LEU A 116 -0.90 -0.01 8.89
CA LEU A 116 -0.89 1.05 9.90
C LEU A 116 -0.41 2.40 9.33
N ILE A 117 0.61 2.41 8.47
CA ILE A 117 1.06 3.62 7.75
C ILE A 117 -0.06 4.18 6.88
N GLU A 118 -0.75 3.33 6.11
CA GLU A 118 -1.86 3.79 5.26
C GLU A 118 -3.07 4.25 6.08
N SER A 119 -3.36 3.60 7.20
CA SER A 119 -4.35 4.09 8.18
C SER A 119 -3.96 5.48 8.71
N ALA A 120 -2.69 5.70 9.03
CA ALA A 120 -2.19 7.00 9.49
C ALA A 120 -2.31 8.07 8.41
N ASN A 121 -1.92 7.76 7.18
CA ASN A 121 -2.06 8.62 6.01
C ASN A 121 -3.52 9.00 5.75
N ALA A 122 -4.44 8.06 5.92
CA ALA A 122 -5.87 8.29 5.78
C ALA A 122 -6.41 9.21 6.88
N ASN A 123 -6.06 8.98 8.16
CA ASN A 123 -6.47 9.85 9.26
C ASN A 123 -5.94 11.28 9.10
N ARG A 124 -4.67 11.47 8.67
CA ARG A 124 -4.12 12.81 8.35
C ARG A 124 -4.89 13.50 7.24
N ALA A 125 -5.15 12.78 6.14
CA ALA A 125 -5.89 13.35 5.03
C ALA A 125 -7.32 13.71 5.42
N GLN A 126 -7.99 12.87 6.22
CA GLN A 126 -9.29 13.19 6.77
C GLN A 126 -9.25 14.50 7.56
N ALA A 127 -8.27 14.66 8.46
CA ALA A 127 -8.11 15.87 9.26
C ALA A 127 -7.99 17.14 8.39
N HIS A 128 -7.25 17.07 7.27
CA HIS A 128 -7.11 18.18 6.32
C HIS A 128 -8.38 18.50 5.53
N PHE A 129 -9.23 17.51 5.27
CA PHE A 129 -10.46 17.68 4.48
C PHE A 129 -11.71 17.95 5.34
N MET A 130 -11.60 17.91 6.66
CA MET A 130 -12.70 18.19 7.59
C MET A 130 -13.06 19.69 7.63
N ALA A 131 -13.73 20.17 6.60
CA ALA A 131 -14.20 21.55 6.51
C ALA A 131 -15.18 21.88 7.64
N GLY A 132 -14.92 22.98 8.37
CA GLY A 132 -15.79 23.46 9.46
C GLY A 132 -15.76 22.62 10.74
N ALA A 133 -14.89 21.60 10.84
CA ALA A 133 -14.67 20.89 12.08
C ALA A 133 -13.95 21.77 13.11
N ASP A 134 -14.27 21.56 14.39
CA ASP A 134 -13.54 22.23 15.46
C ASP A 134 -12.12 21.67 15.60
N GLU A 135 -11.26 22.47 16.23
CA GLU A 135 -9.85 22.14 16.43
C GLU A 135 -9.66 20.82 17.20
N LYS A 136 -10.55 20.48 18.15
CA LYS A 136 -10.43 19.25 18.93
C LYS A 136 -10.67 18.02 18.07
N ALA A 137 -11.63 18.09 17.14
CA ALA A 137 -11.91 17.01 16.20
C ALA A 137 -10.73 16.78 15.24
N ILE A 138 -10.11 17.86 14.75
CA ILE A 138 -8.89 17.78 13.93
C ILE A 138 -7.74 17.16 14.73
N GLN A 139 -7.48 17.66 15.94
CA GLN A 139 -6.43 17.14 16.81
C GLN A 139 -6.65 15.66 17.15
N TYR A 140 -7.88 15.24 17.40
CA TYR A 140 -8.21 13.83 17.65
C TYR A 140 -7.80 12.93 16.46
N GLN A 141 -8.06 13.36 15.22
CA GLN A 141 -7.64 12.57 14.06
C GLN A 141 -6.13 12.58 13.84
N MET A 142 -5.46 13.72 14.09
CA MET A 142 -4.00 13.80 14.03
C MET A 142 -3.33 12.88 15.06
N GLU A 143 -3.86 12.81 16.28
CA GLU A 143 -3.37 11.88 17.31
C GLU A 143 -3.60 10.40 16.94
N LYS A 144 -4.73 10.09 16.29
CA LYS A 144 -4.93 8.73 15.73
C LYS A 144 -3.90 8.41 14.67
N ALA A 145 -3.57 9.35 13.78
CA ALA A 145 -2.53 9.14 12.78
C ALA A 145 -1.15 8.92 13.42
N LYS A 146 -0.77 9.77 14.37
CA LYS A 146 0.49 9.64 15.12
C LYS A 146 0.59 8.28 15.81
N LYS A 147 -0.48 7.84 16.47
CA LYS A 147 -0.56 6.51 17.10
C LYS A 147 -0.36 5.39 16.09
N SER A 148 -1.03 5.44 14.93
CA SER A 148 -0.88 4.41 13.89
C SER A 148 0.54 4.37 13.33
N TYR A 149 1.21 5.52 13.12
CA TYR A 149 2.62 5.53 12.72
C TYR A 149 3.54 4.95 13.79
N GLN A 150 3.29 5.23 15.07
CA GLN A 150 4.08 4.65 16.16
C GLN A 150 3.92 3.13 16.19
N GLN A 151 2.69 2.63 16.07
CA GLN A 151 2.43 1.19 15.98
C GLN A 151 3.10 0.56 14.75
N ALA A 152 3.12 1.27 13.61
CA ALA A 152 3.83 0.82 12.43
C ALA A 152 5.34 0.74 12.67
N LEU A 153 5.92 1.72 13.36
CA LEU A 153 7.34 1.73 13.70
C LEU A 153 7.70 0.58 14.65
N ASP A 154 6.84 0.27 15.62
CA ASP A 154 7.02 -0.86 16.54
C ASP A 154 7.01 -2.21 15.79
N LYS A 155 6.23 -2.29 14.70
CA LYS A 155 6.15 -3.45 13.80
C LYS A 155 7.28 -3.50 12.77
N ALA A 156 7.91 -2.38 12.46
CA ALA A 156 8.95 -2.28 11.43
C ALA A 156 10.34 -2.84 11.84
N SER A 157 10.42 -3.63 12.91
CA SER A 157 11.69 -4.11 13.50
C SER A 157 12.64 -4.80 12.51
N LYS A 158 12.11 -5.42 11.45
CA LYS A 158 12.89 -6.14 10.42
C LYS A 158 12.99 -5.40 9.09
N SER A 159 12.26 -4.29 8.91
CA SER A 159 12.23 -3.52 7.66
C SER A 159 12.62 -2.08 7.91
N VAL A 160 13.90 -1.78 7.65
CA VAL A 160 14.45 -0.42 7.72
C VAL A 160 13.70 0.52 6.79
N GLN A 161 13.29 0.03 5.62
CA GLN A 161 12.48 0.79 4.66
C GLN A 161 11.16 1.24 5.27
N VAL A 162 10.41 0.33 5.90
CA VAL A 162 9.14 0.67 6.56
C VAL A 162 9.35 1.56 7.78
N ALA A 163 10.40 1.30 8.57
CA ALA A 163 10.75 2.14 9.72
C ALA A 163 11.06 3.58 9.27
N SER A 164 11.70 3.76 8.11
CA SER A 164 11.96 5.07 7.51
C SER A 164 10.67 5.81 7.16
N LEU A 165 9.70 5.11 6.56
CA LEU A 165 8.40 5.68 6.16
C LEU A 165 7.55 6.04 7.38
N ALA A 166 7.48 5.16 8.38
CA ALA A 166 6.76 5.43 9.62
C ALA A 166 7.37 6.63 10.38
N THR A 167 8.70 6.69 10.48
CA THR A 167 9.40 7.81 11.13
C THR A 167 9.20 9.11 10.36
N PHE A 168 9.26 9.07 9.03
CA PHE A 168 8.95 10.22 8.19
C PHE A 168 7.51 10.70 8.40
N GLY A 169 6.55 9.77 8.45
CA GLY A 169 5.14 10.06 8.73
C GLY A 169 4.91 10.72 10.09
N LEU A 170 5.61 10.28 11.15
CA LEU A 170 5.62 10.97 12.45
C LEU A 170 6.12 12.40 12.32
N GLY A 171 7.22 12.60 11.57
CA GLY A 171 7.76 13.92 11.30
C GLY A 171 6.75 14.85 10.63
N ILE A 172 6.03 14.37 9.61
CA ILE A 172 5.01 15.19 8.94
C ILE A 172 3.83 15.48 9.87
N THR A 173 3.39 14.51 10.67
CA THR A 173 2.28 14.73 11.62
C THR A 173 2.63 15.83 12.63
N GLU A 174 3.84 15.80 13.19
CA GLU A 174 4.33 16.84 14.10
C GLU A 174 4.46 18.20 13.40
N GLU A 175 4.93 18.23 12.14
CA GLU A 175 5.03 19.45 11.34
C GLU A 175 3.65 20.08 11.10
N GLU A 176 2.65 19.27 10.72
CA GLU A 176 1.27 19.71 10.49
C GLU A 176 0.57 20.21 11.76
N GLN A 177 0.99 19.72 12.93
CA GLN A 177 0.52 20.20 14.24
C GLN A 177 1.32 21.43 14.74
N GLY A 178 2.29 21.94 13.97
CA GLY A 178 3.13 23.07 14.35
C GLY A 178 4.27 22.73 15.32
N ASN A 179 4.49 21.45 15.62
CA ASN A 179 5.55 20.95 16.50
C ASN A 179 6.88 20.77 15.74
N TYR A 180 7.36 21.84 15.11
CA TYR A 180 8.51 21.79 14.18
C TYR A 180 9.79 21.23 14.80
N GLU A 181 10.01 21.39 16.10
CA GLU A 181 11.19 20.83 16.78
C GLU A 181 11.12 19.29 16.88
N ASN A 182 9.94 18.72 17.10
CA ASN A 182 9.76 17.27 17.08
C ASN A 182 9.81 16.74 15.65
N ALA A 183 9.18 17.43 14.70
CA ALA A 183 9.29 17.10 13.28
C ALA A 183 10.76 17.02 12.84
N ARG A 184 11.57 18.03 13.19
CA ARG A 184 13.01 18.07 12.92
C ARG A 184 13.74 16.86 13.51
N LYS A 185 13.42 16.44 14.74
CA LYS A 185 14.04 15.24 15.34
C LYS A 185 13.76 13.98 14.51
N HIS A 186 12.50 13.77 14.11
CA HIS A 186 12.13 12.62 13.28
C HIS A 186 12.85 12.65 11.92
N TYR A 187 12.87 13.79 11.25
CA TYR A 187 13.55 13.91 9.97
C TYR A 187 15.06 13.74 10.09
N ASN A 188 15.70 14.33 11.10
CA ASN A 188 17.14 14.17 11.34
C ASN A 188 17.51 12.71 11.57
N LYS A 189 16.68 11.96 12.32
CA LYS A 189 16.90 10.54 12.60
C LYS A 189 17.08 9.74 11.31
N ILE A 190 16.22 9.93 10.31
CA ILE A 190 16.27 9.15 9.07
C ILE A 190 17.16 9.75 7.99
N ALA A 191 17.43 11.06 8.02
CA ALA A 191 18.30 11.72 7.04
C ALA A 191 19.80 11.50 7.32
N HIS A 192 20.19 11.33 8.59
CA HIS A 192 21.61 11.31 8.99
C HIS A 192 22.09 9.98 9.58
N ASP A 193 21.18 9.08 9.99
CA ASP A 193 21.58 7.75 10.46
C ASP A 193 21.90 6.84 9.25
N PRO A 194 23.14 6.31 9.16
CA PRO A 194 23.55 5.44 8.06
C PRO A 194 22.69 4.19 7.91
N ASN A 195 22.01 3.74 8.97
CA ASN A 195 21.11 2.59 8.89
C ASN A 195 19.96 2.83 7.90
N TYR A 196 19.53 4.08 7.72
CA TYR A 196 18.47 4.43 6.77
C TYR A 196 19.01 4.80 5.38
N ALA A 197 20.32 4.66 5.14
CA ALA A 197 20.90 4.91 3.82
C ALA A 197 20.28 3.97 2.76
N GLY A 198 19.87 4.54 1.63
CA GLY A 198 19.19 3.79 0.56
C GLY A 198 17.69 3.58 0.76
N THR A 199 17.12 4.01 1.89
CA THR A 199 15.67 4.04 2.05
C THR A 199 15.04 5.23 1.32
N VAL A 200 13.75 5.13 1.01
CA VAL A 200 12.98 6.26 0.44
C VAL A 200 12.78 7.39 1.47
N GLY A 201 12.70 7.07 2.77
CA GLY A 201 12.49 8.05 3.82
C GLY A 201 13.65 9.04 3.99
N ALA A 202 14.90 8.59 3.82
CA ALA A 202 16.09 9.42 3.99
C ALA A 202 16.12 10.67 3.09
N PRO A 203 16.01 10.57 1.74
CA PRO A 203 16.00 11.74 0.87
C PRO A 203 14.76 12.63 1.07
N LEU A 204 13.60 12.04 1.40
CA LEU A 204 12.39 12.81 1.70
C LEU A 204 12.56 13.66 2.96
N ALA A 205 13.16 13.10 4.00
CA ALA A 205 13.44 13.82 5.24
C ALA A 205 14.50 14.90 5.08
N ALA A 206 15.56 14.62 4.31
CA ALA A 206 16.57 15.62 3.99
C ALA A 206 15.94 16.83 3.26
N THR A 207 15.04 16.56 2.31
CA THR A 207 14.28 17.60 1.61
C THR A 207 13.42 18.40 2.58
N ARG A 208 12.66 17.72 3.45
CA ARG A 208 11.80 18.38 4.46
C ARG A 208 12.61 19.23 5.44
N LEU A 209 13.78 18.77 5.87
CA LEU A 209 14.67 19.55 6.74
C LEU A 209 15.14 20.85 6.07
N ALA A 210 15.48 20.79 4.78
CA ALA A 210 15.94 21.95 4.02
C ALA A 210 14.85 23.02 3.88
N THR A 211 13.58 22.63 3.79
CA THR A 211 12.44 23.54 3.60
C THR A 211 11.58 23.72 4.87
N LEU A 212 11.99 23.18 6.02
CA LEU A 212 11.17 23.17 7.25
C LEU A 212 10.81 24.58 7.73
N THR A 213 11.69 25.55 7.50
CA THR A 213 11.46 26.95 7.85
C THR A 213 10.43 27.62 6.97
N ASP A 214 10.28 27.17 5.73
CA ASP A 214 9.37 27.78 4.76
C ASP A 214 7.91 27.54 5.20
N TYR A 215 7.65 26.40 5.84
CA TYR A 215 6.33 26.03 6.37
C TYR A 215 5.95 26.68 7.70
N LYS A 216 6.80 27.54 8.27
CA LYS A 216 6.48 28.34 9.48
C LYS A 216 5.80 29.67 9.14
N GLY A 217 5.77 30.07 7.87
CA GLY A 217 5.29 31.38 7.44
C GLY A 217 3.76 31.48 7.36
N ASN A 218 3.22 32.68 7.61
CA ASN A 218 1.85 33.03 7.22
C ASN A 218 1.83 33.29 5.71
N PHE A 219 1.08 32.48 4.98
CA PHE A 219 0.87 32.66 3.55
C PHE A 219 -0.37 33.52 3.30
N VAL A 220 -0.21 34.58 2.50
CA VAL A 220 -1.32 35.36 1.97
C VAL A 220 -1.46 35.00 0.49
N PHE A 221 -2.53 34.29 0.15
CA PHE A 221 -2.86 34.06 -1.25
C PHE A 221 -3.46 35.34 -1.82
N VAL A 222 -2.79 35.93 -2.82
CA VAL A 222 -3.36 37.04 -3.58
C VAL A 222 -4.46 36.52 -4.50
N ASP A 223 -5.51 37.32 -4.69
CA ASP A 223 -6.60 36.96 -5.60
C ASP A 223 -6.05 36.62 -6.99
N ALA A 224 -6.62 35.58 -7.60
CA ALA A 224 -6.26 35.21 -8.96
C ALA A 224 -6.48 36.42 -9.89
N PRO A 225 -5.53 36.72 -10.80
CA PRO A 225 -5.74 37.77 -11.79
C PRO A 225 -7.06 37.55 -12.51
N LYS A 226 -7.89 38.59 -12.61
CA LYS A 226 -9.17 38.53 -13.30
C LYS A 226 -8.92 38.00 -14.71
N ALA A 227 -9.48 36.84 -15.04
CA ALA A 227 -9.31 36.25 -16.36
C ALA A 227 -9.67 37.31 -17.42
N PRO A 228 -8.88 37.46 -18.51
CA PRO A 228 -9.25 38.34 -19.61
C PRO A 228 -10.67 38.00 -20.03
N ALA A 229 -11.53 39.00 -20.14
CA ALA A 229 -12.89 38.79 -20.59
C ALA A 229 -12.84 38.02 -21.91
N GLN A 230 -13.34 36.79 -21.90
CA GLN A 230 -13.57 36.06 -23.14
C GLN A 230 -14.59 36.88 -23.91
N THR A 231 -14.15 37.60 -24.94
CA THR A 231 -15.06 38.15 -25.94
C THR A 231 -15.78 36.96 -26.53
N MET A 232 -17.02 36.73 -26.12
CA MET A 232 -17.89 35.80 -26.83
C MET A 232 -17.87 36.22 -28.31
N PRO A 233 -17.65 35.30 -29.26
CA PRO A 233 -17.84 35.63 -30.66
C PRO A 233 -19.27 36.17 -30.81
N THR A 234 -19.37 37.34 -31.43
CA THR A 234 -20.64 37.97 -31.81
C THR A 234 -21.54 36.89 -32.45
N PRO A 235 -22.80 36.72 -32.01
CA PRO A 235 -23.70 35.81 -32.68
C PRO A 235 -23.81 36.20 -34.15
N GLU A 236 -23.47 35.29 -35.06
CA GLU A 236 -23.78 35.49 -36.48
C GLU A 236 -25.28 35.79 -36.62
N PRO A 237 -25.67 36.74 -37.49
CA PRO A 237 -27.07 37.03 -37.73
C PRO A 237 -27.77 35.76 -38.22
N GLN A 238 -28.67 35.23 -37.39
CA GLN A 238 -29.57 34.15 -37.82
C GLN A 238 -30.41 34.68 -38.97
N THR A 239 -30.18 34.17 -40.19
CA THR A 239 -31.07 34.37 -41.33
C THR A 239 -32.46 33.86 -40.96
N ALA A 240 -33.42 34.78 -40.92
CA ALA A 240 -34.82 34.47 -40.67
C ALA A 240 -35.36 33.45 -41.70
N PRO A 241 -36.20 32.48 -41.31
CA PRO A 241 -36.84 31.57 -42.26
C PRO A 241 -37.75 32.36 -43.21
N ALA A 242 -37.62 32.10 -44.51
CA ALA A 242 -38.47 32.67 -45.54
C ALA A 242 -39.96 32.33 -45.28
N ALA A 243 -40.82 33.34 -45.32
CA ALA A 243 -42.26 33.19 -45.19
C ALA A 243 -42.84 32.35 -46.35
N PRO A 244 -43.85 31.49 -46.08
CA PRO A 244 -44.45 30.64 -47.12
C PRO A 244 -45.22 31.47 -48.16
N ALA A 245 -44.99 31.15 -49.43
CA ALA A 245 -45.60 31.80 -50.59
C ALA A 245 -47.12 31.60 -50.63
N ALA A 246 -47.86 32.68 -50.90
CA ALA A 246 -49.30 32.69 -51.07
C ALA A 246 -49.76 31.94 -52.35
N PRO A 247 -50.95 31.32 -52.35
CA PRO A 247 -51.41 30.45 -53.43
C PRO A 247 -51.84 31.21 -54.69
N ASN A 248 -51.48 30.66 -55.85
CA ASN A 248 -51.80 31.16 -57.19
C ASN A 248 -53.32 31.24 -57.43
N ALA A 249 -53.79 32.41 -57.88
CA ALA A 249 -55.14 32.60 -58.42
C ALA A 249 -55.24 32.08 -59.87
N PRO A 250 -56.37 31.47 -60.29
CA PRO A 250 -56.52 30.86 -61.61
C PRO A 250 -56.80 31.89 -62.73
N ALA A 251 -56.28 31.61 -63.92
CA ALA A 251 -56.48 32.40 -65.12
C ALA A 251 -57.93 32.29 -65.65
N LYS A 252 -58.53 33.45 -65.96
CA LYS A 252 -59.83 33.55 -66.66
C LYS A 252 -59.65 33.25 -68.15
N LYS A 253 -60.63 32.53 -68.73
CA LYS A 253 -61.08 32.73 -70.12
C LYS A 253 -62.35 33.55 -70.08
#